data_AF-A0A1F8QYX9-F1
#
_entry.id   AF-A0A1F8QYX9-F1
#
_cell.length_a   1.000
_cell.length_b   1.000
_cell.length_c   1.000
_cell.angle_alpha   90.00
_cell.angle_beta   90.00
_cell.angle_gamma   90.00
#
_symmetry.space_group_name_H-M   'P 1'
#
loop_
_entity.id
_entity.type
_entity.pdbx_description
1 polymer ?
#
loop_
_entity_poly.entity_id
_entity_poly.type
_entity_poly.pdbx_seq_one_letter_code
_entity_poly.pdbx_strand_id
1 'polypeptide(L)'
;MFYLEPVRGLALGLLPAAVGIVLAAFVAVNAEIETARTQSEALLGEVQARQRQLQAYAGQVEELAALEERNRLARELHDSVSQTMFSIILHSRSTQILLERNPARVKPQLEQLQALTQQALAEMRSLIAQLRPKSDQLGHS
;
A
#
# COMPACT_ATOMS: atom_id res chain seq x y z
N MET A 1 68.27 61.58 5.81
CA MET A 1 66.81 61.40 6.03
C MET A 1 66.07 61.60 4.70
N PHE A 2 66.20 60.69 3.72
CA PHE A 2 65.53 60.85 2.39
C PHE A 2 65.44 59.55 1.55
N TYR A 3 65.38 58.35 2.17
CA TYR A 3 65.32 57.06 1.44
C TYR A 3 64.09 56.18 1.77
N LEU A 4 63.14 56.65 2.60
CA LEU A 4 61.95 55.84 2.98
C LEU A 4 60.65 56.14 2.20
N GLU A 5 60.63 57.16 1.35
CA GLU A 5 59.44 57.54 0.57
C GLU A 5 58.99 56.49 -0.49
N PRO A 6 59.88 55.82 -1.27
CA PRO A 6 59.42 54.89 -2.31
C PRO A 6 58.84 53.58 -1.72
N VAL A 7 59.32 53.16 -0.55
CA VAL A 7 58.85 51.93 0.12
C VAL A 7 57.47 52.14 0.75
N ARG A 8 57.18 53.34 1.27
CA ARG A 8 55.83 53.70 1.76
C ARG A 8 54.79 53.70 0.63
N GLY A 9 55.14 54.18 -0.56
CA GLY A 9 54.24 54.15 -1.73
C GLY A 9 53.86 52.74 -2.18
N LEU A 10 54.82 51.81 -2.20
CA LEU A 10 54.56 50.39 -2.51
C LEU A 10 53.73 49.70 -1.43
N ALA A 11 54.01 49.96 -0.15
CA ALA A 11 53.23 49.43 0.96
C ALA A 11 51.77 49.93 0.94
N LEU A 12 51.54 51.18 0.52
CA LEU A 12 50.20 51.76 0.42
C LEU A 12 49.33 51.09 -0.66
N GLY A 13 49.93 50.55 -1.72
CA GLY A 13 49.21 49.87 -2.82
C GLY A 13 49.04 48.36 -2.61
N LEU A 14 50.00 47.69 -1.98
CA LEU A 14 49.98 46.23 -1.82
C LEU A 14 48.94 45.73 -0.81
N LEU A 15 48.75 46.44 0.31
CA LEU A 15 47.75 46.09 1.31
C LEU A 15 46.30 46.12 0.79
N PRO A 16 45.82 47.21 0.17
CA PRO A 16 44.46 47.24 -0.37
C PRO A 16 44.26 46.23 -1.50
N ALA A 17 45.30 45.95 -2.31
CA ALA A 17 45.24 44.91 -3.34
C ALA A 17 45.04 43.51 -2.72
N ALA A 18 45.81 43.17 -1.68
CA ALA A 18 45.67 41.91 -0.98
C ALA A 18 44.29 41.78 -0.30
N VAL A 19 43.80 42.84 0.34
CA VAL A 19 42.45 42.88 0.93
C VAL A 19 41.37 42.71 -0.14
N GLY A 20 41.52 43.36 -1.30
CA GLY A 20 40.60 43.22 -2.42
C GLY A 20 40.54 41.78 -2.96
N ILE A 21 41.70 41.12 -3.08
CA ILE A 21 41.78 39.71 -3.51
C ILE A 21 41.07 38.80 -2.50
N VAL A 22 41.31 38.99 -1.19
CA VAL A 22 40.66 38.19 -0.15
C VAL A 22 39.15 38.42 -0.13
N LEU A 23 38.69 39.67 -0.23
CA LEU A 23 37.27 40.01 -0.32
C LEU A 23 36.63 39.39 -1.56
N ALA A 24 37.27 39.49 -2.72
CA ALA A 24 36.78 38.89 -3.96
C ALA A 24 36.69 37.36 -3.84
N ALA A 25 37.71 36.70 -3.27
CA ALA A 25 37.68 35.27 -3.00
C ALA A 25 36.57 34.89 -2.02
N PHE A 26 36.38 35.66 -0.95
CA PHE A 26 35.31 35.44 0.03
C PHE A 26 33.92 35.57 -0.61
N VAL A 27 33.69 36.59 -1.44
CA VAL A 27 32.42 36.77 -2.17
C VAL A 27 32.18 35.62 -3.15
N ALA A 28 33.21 35.22 -3.91
CA ALA A 28 33.11 34.12 -4.87
C ALA A 28 32.74 32.79 -4.17
N VAL A 29 33.39 32.46 -3.05
CA VAL A 29 33.09 31.25 -2.26
C VAL A 29 31.68 31.30 -1.67
N ASN A 30 31.24 32.44 -1.12
CA ASN A 30 29.88 32.54 -0.58
C ASN A 30 28.81 32.40 -1.68
N ALA A 31 29.05 32.98 -2.86
CA ALA A 31 28.14 32.82 -4.01
C ALA A 31 28.07 31.34 -4.47
N GLU A 32 29.19 30.62 -4.47
CA GLU A 32 29.23 29.19 -4.79
C GLU A 32 28.47 28.36 -3.74
N ILE A 33 28.63 28.67 -2.45
CA ILE A 33 27.88 28.02 -1.37
C ILE A 33 26.37 28.25 -1.51
N GLU A 34 25.94 29.47 -1.86
CA GLU A 34 24.51 29.76 -2.08
C GLU A 34 23.94 28.97 -3.27
N THR A 35 24.69 28.87 -4.37
CA THR A 35 24.27 28.05 -5.51
C THR A 35 24.22 26.55 -5.18
N ALA A 36 25.21 26.02 -4.45
CA ALA A 36 25.21 24.64 -3.98
C ALA A 36 24.03 24.35 -3.03
N ARG A 37 23.71 25.29 -2.12
CA ARG A 37 22.57 25.18 -1.21
C ARG A 37 21.24 25.14 -1.96
N THR A 38 21.03 26.08 -2.88
CA THR A 38 19.78 26.14 -3.68
C THR A 38 19.58 24.89 -4.54
N GLN A 39 20.65 24.36 -5.13
CA GLN A 39 20.59 23.08 -5.85
C GLN A 39 20.24 21.91 -4.92
N SER A 40 20.85 21.85 -3.74
CA SER A 40 20.58 20.81 -2.75
C SER A 40 19.12 20.86 -2.27
N GLU A 41 18.60 22.04 -1.96
CA GLU A 41 17.21 22.25 -1.58
C GLU A 41 16.24 21.85 -2.69
N ALA A 42 16.54 22.19 -3.96
CA ALA A 42 15.73 21.80 -5.10
C ALA A 42 15.69 20.26 -5.27
N LEU A 43 16.83 19.58 -5.18
CA LEU A 43 16.91 18.12 -5.26
C LEU A 43 16.16 17.44 -4.12
N LEU A 44 16.30 17.94 -2.89
CA LEU A 44 15.56 17.43 -1.74
C LEU A 44 14.04 17.60 -1.93
N GLY A 45 13.61 18.74 -2.47
CA GLY A 45 12.23 18.99 -2.83
C GLY A 45 11.71 17.98 -3.86
N GLU A 46 12.49 17.69 -4.91
CA GLU A 46 12.12 16.69 -5.93
C GLU A 46 12.02 15.28 -5.34
N VAL A 47 13.01 14.85 -4.54
CA VAL A 47 13.00 13.53 -3.89
C VAL A 47 11.79 13.39 -2.97
N GLN A 48 11.48 14.42 -2.17
CA GLN A 48 10.29 14.41 -1.31
C GLN A 48 8.99 14.34 -2.12
N ALA A 49 8.90 15.06 -3.24
CA ALA A 49 7.75 15.00 -4.12
C ALA A 49 7.55 13.59 -4.71
N ARG A 50 8.62 12.97 -5.22
CA ARG A 50 8.58 11.59 -5.71
C ARG A 50 8.22 10.58 -4.61
N GLN A 51 8.76 10.76 -3.40
CA GLN A 51 8.43 9.91 -2.25
C GLN A 51 6.93 9.97 -1.94
N ARG A 52 6.33 11.17 -1.92
CA ARG A 52 4.89 11.35 -1.70
C ARG A 52 4.06 10.71 -2.82
N GLN A 53 4.49 10.82 -4.07
CA GLN A 53 3.83 10.17 -5.20
C GLN A 53 3.86 8.65 -5.07
N LEU A 54 5.01 8.06 -4.72
CA LEU A 54 5.13 6.62 -4.50
C LEU A 54 4.25 6.14 -3.34
N GLN A 55 4.20 6.90 -2.24
CA GLN A 55 3.31 6.58 -1.12
C GLN A 55 1.84 6.61 -1.52
N ALA A 56 1.41 7.63 -2.27
CA ALA A 56 0.04 7.72 -2.77
C ALA A 56 -0.29 6.56 -3.72
N TYR A 57 0.62 6.23 -4.63
CA TYR A 57 0.47 5.11 -5.55
C TYR A 57 0.42 3.77 -4.81
N ALA A 58 1.29 3.56 -3.83
CA ALA A 58 1.28 2.36 -2.99
C ALA A 58 -0.06 2.17 -2.28
N GLY A 59 -0.64 3.24 -1.71
CA GLY A 59 -1.97 3.18 -1.10
C GLY A 59 -3.07 2.82 -2.10
N GLN A 60 -3.03 3.36 -3.32
CA GLN A 60 -3.98 3.00 -4.38
C GLN A 60 -3.85 1.54 -4.82
N VAL A 61 -2.60 1.04 -4.95
CA VAL A 61 -2.35 -0.36 -5.31
C VAL A 61 -2.85 -1.30 -4.21
N GLU A 62 -2.64 -0.95 -2.94
CA GLU A 62 -3.13 -1.73 -1.80
C GLU A 62 -4.67 -1.81 -1.79
N GLU A 63 -5.35 -0.69 -2.01
CA GLU A 63 -6.81 -0.64 -2.11
C GLU A 63 -7.34 -1.48 -3.27
N LEU A 64 -6.71 -1.36 -4.46
CA LEU A 64 -7.09 -2.14 -5.63
C LEU A 64 -6.88 -3.64 -5.39
N ALA A 65 -5.73 -4.03 -4.84
CA ALA A 65 -5.43 -5.43 -4.52
C ALA A 65 -6.44 -5.99 -3.51
N ALA A 66 -6.82 -5.21 -2.49
CA ALA A 66 -7.84 -5.62 -1.52
C ALA A 66 -9.23 -5.81 -2.18
N LEU A 67 -9.60 -4.96 -3.13
CA LEU A 67 -10.85 -5.08 -3.89
C LEU A 67 -10.84 -6.30 -4.83
N GLU A 68 -9.74 -6.54 -5.53
CA GLU A 68 -9.56 -7.72 -6.38
C GLU A 68 -9.66 -9.02 -5.58
N GLU A 69 -9.00 -9.07 -4.43
CA GLU A 69 -9.04 -10.21 -3.51
C GLU A 69 -10.47 -10.48 -3.04
N ARG A 70 -11.19 -9.44 -2.61
CA ARG A 70 -12.59 -9.55 -2.19
C ARG A 70 -13.49 -10.09 -3.30
N ASN A 71 -13.29 -9.63 -4.54
CA ASN A 71 -14.04 -10.12 -5.70
C ASN A 71 -13.67 -11.56 -6.07
N ARG A 72 -12.40 -11.96 -5.92
CA ARG A 72 -11.99 -13.37 -6.11
C ARG A 72 -12.67 -14.27 -5.09
N LEU A 73 -12.58 -13.92 -3.81
CA LEU A 73 -13.23 -14.65 -2.72
C LEU A 73 -14.74 -14.75 -2.93
N ALA A 74 -15.42 -13.66 -3.30
CA ALA A 74 -16.85 -13.67 -3.56
C ALA A 74 -17.26 -14.69 -4.67
N ARG A 75 -16.45 -14.81 -5.72
CA ARG A 75 -16.67 -15.81 -6.79
C ARG A 75 -16.42 -17.24 -6.30
N GLU A 76 -15.30 -17.48 -5.63
CA GLU A 76 -14.98 -18.80 -5.05
C GLU A 76 -16.11 -19.27 -4.11
N LEU A 77 -16.68 -18.36 -3.32
CA LEU A 77 -17.84 -18.67 -2.49
C LEU A 77 -19.08 -18.97 -3.31
N HIS A 78 -19.41 -18.13 -4.28
CA HIS A 78 -20.59 -18.35 -5.12
C HIS A 78 -20.55 -19.72 -5.81
N ASP A 79 -19.38 -20.12 -6.31
CA ASP A 79 -19.18 -21.40 -6.98
C ASP A 79 -19.35 -22.57 -6.00
N SER A 80 -18.71 -22.50 -4.82
CA SER A 80 -18.82 -23.52 -3.77
C SER A 80 -20.27 -23.69 -3.28
N VAL A 81 -20.99 -22.59 -3.10
CA VAL A 81 -22.41 -22.60 -2.68
C VAL A 81 -23.30 -23.19 -3.77
N SER A 82 -23.10 -22.77 -5.02
CA SER A 82 -23.87 -23.27 -6.16
C SER A 82 -23.68 -24.77 -6.35
N GLN A 83 -22.43 -25.26 -6.22
CA GLN A 83 -22.13 -26.69 -6.28
C GLN A 83 -22.84 -27.47 -5.17
N THR A 84 -22.79 -26.97 -3.93
CA THR A 84 -23.44 -27.64 -2.80
C THR A 84 -24.97 -27.68 -2.96
N MET A 85 -25.57 -26.56 -3.38
CA MET A 85 -27.01 -26.49 -3.65
C MET A 85 -27.42 -27.46 -4.76
N PHE A 86 -26.62 -27.58 -5.82
CA PHE A 86 -26.86 -28.56 -6.87
C PHE A 86 -26.85 -29.99 -6.34
N SER A 87 -25.87 -30.35 -5.51
CA SER A 87 -25.80 -31.67 -4.86
C SER A 87 -27.02 -31.94 -3.97
N ILE A 88 -27.47 -30.95 -3.19
CA ILE A 88 -28.68 -31.07 -2.35
C ILE A 88 -29.92 -31.31 -3.21
N ILE A 89 -30.09 -30.56 -4.30
CA ILE A 89 -31.21 -30.74 -5.25
C ILE A 89 -31.19 -32.15 -5.84
N LEU A 90 -30.03 -32.64 -6.27
CA LEU A 90 -29.88 -33.97 -6.86
C LEU A 90 -30.17 -35.07 -5.84
N HIS A 91 -29.65 -34.97 -4.62
CA HIS A 91 -29.92 -35.93 -3.54
C HIS A 91 -31.39 -35.92 -3.12
N SER A 92 -32.02 -34.76 -3.07
CA SER A 92 -33.45 -34.62 -2.78
C SER A 92 -34.30 -35.36 -3.83
N ARG A 93 -34.02 -35.15 -5.13
CA ARG A 93 -34.69 -35.90 -6.21
C ARG A 93 -34.45 -37.41 -6.12
N SER A 94 -33.22 -37.83 -5.82
CA SER A 94 -32.90 -39.25 -5.62
C SER A 94 -33.70 -39.85 -4.47
N THR A 95 -33.87 -39.11 -3.38
CA THR A 95 -34.65 -39.52 -2.21
C THR A 95 -36.14 -39.62 -2.53
N GLN A 96 -36.69 -38.72 -3.37
CA GLN A 96 -38.06 -38.83 -3.87
C GLN A 96 -38.27 -40.11 -4.69
N ILE A 97 -37.35 -40.46 -5.59
CA ILE A 97 -37.42 -41.71 -6.37
C ILE A 97 -37.32 -42.93 -5.44
N LEU A 98 -36.49 -42.85 -4.40
CA LEU A 98 -36.33 -43.93 -3.43
C LEU A 98 -37.58 -44.14 -2.58
N LEU A 99 -38.34 -43.08 -2.30
CA LEU A 99 -39.61 -43.18 -1.57
C LEU A 99 -40.61 -44.09 -2.27
N GLU A 100 -40.67 -44.07 -3.60
CA GLU A 100 -41.54 -44.94 -4.37
C GLU A 100 -41.03 -46.40 -4.43
N ARG A 101 -39.71 -46.60 -4.43
CA ARG A 101 -39.08 -47.92 -4.64
C ARG A 101 -38.75 -48.68 -3.37
N ASN A 102 -38.28 -48.01 -2.32
CA ASN A 102 -37.85 -48.61 -1.07
C ASN A 102 -38.00 -47.61 0.11
N PRO A 103 -39.22 -47.45 0.64
CA PRO A 103 -39.54 -46.48 1.70
C PRO A 103 -38.69 -46.65 2.96
N ALA A 104 -38.30 -47.89 3.29
CA ALA A 104 -37.53 -48.20 4.49
C ALA A 104 -36.13 -47.55 4.49
N ARG A 105 -35.58 -47.22 3.31
CA ARG A 105 -34.28 -46.55 3.17
C ARG A 105 -34.38 -45.01 3.17
N VAL A 106 -35.57 -44.44 2.98
CA VAL A 106 -35.74 -42.97 2.88
C VAL A 106 -35.26 -42.24 4.14
N LYS A 107 -35.58 -42.76 5.33
CA LYS A 107 -35.20 -42.13 6.60
C LYS A 107 -33.69 -41.93 6.74
N PRO A 108 -32.84 -42.97 6.62
CA PRO A 108 -31.38 -42.79 6.70
C PRO A 108 -30.83 -41.90 5.57
N GLN A 109 -31.41 -41.93 4.37
CA GLN A 109 -31.03 -41.00 3.28
C GLN A 109 -31.33 -39.53 3.63
N LEU A 110 -32.48 -39.24 4.24
CA LEU A 110 -32.85 -37.89 4.67
C LEU A 110 -31.97 -37.39 5.81
N GLU A 111 -31.63 -38.25 6.77
CA GLU A 111 -30.69 -37.91 7.86
C GLU A 111 -29.31 -37.54 7.31
N GLN A 112 -28.81 -38.28 6.31
CA GLN A 112 -27.55 -37.97 5.63
C GLN A 112 -27.63 -36.65 4.86
N LEU A 113 -28.73 -36.39 4.15
CA LEU A 113 -28.95 -35.12 3.45
C LEU A 113 -28.99 -33.93 4.42
N GLN A 114 -29.63 -34.10 5.58
CA GLN A 114 -29.70 -33.07 6.62
C GLN A 114 -28.32 -32.76 7.18
N ALA A 115 -27.49 -33.78 7.46
CA ALA A 115 -26.12 -33.59 7.92
C ALA A 115 -25.25 -32.84 6.90
N LEU A 116 -25.30 -33.24 5.62
CA LEU A 116 -24.57 -32.56 4.54
C LEU A 116 -24.99 -31.09 4.39
N THR A 117 -26.29 -30.82 4.50
CA THR A 117 -26.82 -29.45 4.39
C THR A 117 -26.39 -28.58 5.56
N GLN A 118 -26.34 -29.14 6.78
CA GLN A 118 -25.87 -28.42 7.97
C GLN A 118 -24.37 -28.12 7.89
N GLN A 119 -23.56 -29.08 7.42
CA GLN A 119 -22.13 -28.88 7.23
C GLN A 119 -21.85 -27.77 6.20
N ALA A 120 -22.51 -27.82 5.05
CA ALA A 120 -22.39 -26.79 4.02
C ALA A 120 -22.80 -25.40 4.53
N LEU A 121 -23.85 -25.32 5.35
CA LEU A 121 -24.26 -24.07 5.97
C LEU A 121 -23.22 -23.52 6.96
N ALA A 122 -22.55 -24.39 7.71
CA ALA A 122 -21.48 -24.00 8.62
C ALA A 122 -20.25 -23.48 7.85
N GLU A 123 -19.85 -24.15 6.77
CA GLU A 123 -18.75 -23.74 5.89
C GLU A 123 -19.04 -22.36 5.25
N MET A 124 -20.26 -22.17 4.71
CA MET A 124 -20.71 -20.87 4.19
C MET A 124 -20.62 -19.74 5.24
N ARG A 125 -21.09 -19.98 6.47
CA ARG A 125 -21.06 -18.99 7.54
C ARG A 125 -19.63 -18.61 7.93
N SER A 126 -18.73 -19.59 7.99
CA SER A 126 -17.31 -19.36 8.28
C SER A 126 -16.67 -18.48 7.22
N LEU A 127 -16.97 -18.72 5.94
CA LEU A 127 -16.40 -17.97 4.82
C LEU A 127 -16.96 -16.54 4.74
N ILE A 128 -18.26 -16.35 4.96
CA ILE A 128 -18.88 -15.02 5.05
C ILE A 128 -18.28 -14.21 6.22
N ALA A 129 -18.00 -14.87 7.35
CA ALA A 129 -17.38 -14.22 8.50
C ALA A 129 -15.96 -13.70 8.18
N GLN A 130 -15.20 -14.41 7.34
CA GLN A 130 -13.87 -13.99 6.89
C GLN A 130 -13.91 -12.80 5.92
N LEU A 131 -14.98 -12.68 5.14
CA LEU A 131 -15.21 -11.54 4.23
C LEU A 131 -15.71 -10.28 4.92
N ARG A 132 -16.18 -10.38 6.18
CA ARG A 132 -16.68 -9.21 6.90
C ARG A 132 -15.49 -8.33 7.30
N PRO A 133 -15.45 -7.06 6.88
CA PRO A 133 -14.32 -6.19 7.19
C PRO A 133 -14.15 -6.03 8.71
N LYS A 134 -12.89 -5.96 9.18
CA LYS A 134 -12.51 -5.60 10.57
C LYS A 134 -12.86 -4.15 10.95
N SER A 135 -13.73 -3.49 10.21
CA SER A 135 -14.12 -2.09 10.43
C SER A 135 -14.95 -1.86 11.69
N ASP A 136 -15.39 -2.93 12.39
CA ASP A 136 -16.13 -2.83 13.67
C ASP A 136 -15.21 -2.77 14.91
N GLN A 137 -13.89 -2.79 14.77
CA GLN A 137 -12.95 -2.75 15.91
C GLN A 137 -12.28 -1.38 16.14
N LEU A 138 -12.59 -0.36 15.33
CA LEU A 138 -12.00 1.00 15.43
C LEU A 138 -13.02 2.08 15.86
N GLY A 139 -14.10 1.68 16.54
CA GLY A 139 -15.17 2.58 17.01
C GLY A 139 -15.11 2.96 18.50
N HIS A 140 -14.15 2.47 19.28
CA HIS A 140 -14.03 2.80 20.71
C HIS A 140 -12.56 2.92 21.16
N SER A 141 -12.01 4.13 21.09
CA SER A 141 -11.10 4.74 22.09
C SER A 141 -10.82 6.19 21.72
#